data_AF-A0A535YFN0-F1
#
_entry.id   AF-A0A535YFN0-F1
#
_cell.length_a   1.000
_cell.length_b   1.000
_cell.length_c   1.000
_cell.angle_alpha   90.00
_cell.angle_beta   90.00
_cell.angle_gamma   90.00
#
_symmetry.space_group_name_H-M   'P 1'
#
loop_
_entity.id
_entity.type
_entity.pdbx_description
1 polymer ?
#
loop_
_entity_poly.entity_id
_entity_poly.type
_entity_poly.pdbx_seq_one_letter_code
_entity_poly.pdbx_strand_id
1 'polypeptide(L)'
;MQDQQRFPGLSPEYLRDFLTISFHSFWAQFGWMGVVAPPRLYLAWGGLMLVAAAGLVLNRRRLIEPTWRLLLGTLAAAVLAFVGYNLAFEQLQGRYLFPALTPIAILLVAGWAAWLPARTQATGLLLVAGLLVALNAYALLRVLALGFAPTG
;
A
#
# COMPACT_ATOMS: atom_id res chain seq x y z
N MET A 1 5.72 28.04 -3.14
CA MET A 1 6.73 27.00 -3.45
C MET A 1 7.05 26.32 -2.13
N GLN A 2 6.61 25.07 -1.92
CA GLN A 2 7.00 24.34 -0.71
C GLN A 2 8.50 24.07 -0.81
N ASP A 3 9.27 24.57 0.16
CA ASP A 3 10.69 24.26 0.29
C ASP A 3 10.84 22.74 0.35
N GLN A 4 11.36 22.14 -0.72
CA GLN A 4 11.72 20.72 -0.72
C GLN A 4 12.88 20.56 0.24
N GLN A 5 12.61 19.99 1.41
CA GLN A 5 13.66 19.66 2.37
C GLN A 5 14.64 18.69 1.70
N ARG A 6 15.92 19.04 1.78
CA ARG A 6 17.00 18.15 1.33
C ARG A 6 17.04 16.94 2.26
N PHE A 7 17.35 15.79 1.69
CA PHE A 7 17.47 14.53 2.40
C PHE A 7 18.31 14.69 3.69
N PRO A 8 17.72 14.43 4.88
CA PRO A 8 18.36 14.70 6.17
C PRO A 8 19.38 13.62 6.60
N GLY A 9 19.48 12.51 5.85
CA GLY A 9 20.33 11.37 6.19
C GLY A 9 19.53 10.11 6.58
N LEU A 10 20.22 8.96 6.65
CA LEU A 10 19.63 7.69 7.06
C LEU A 10 19.62 7.60 8.59
N SER A 11 18.59 8.15 9.25
CA SER A 11 18.35 7.95 10.68
C SER A 11 17.23 6.92 10.92
N PRO A 12 17.17 6.27 12.10
CA PRO A 12 16.05 5.39 12.45
C PRO A 12 14.69 6.10 12.39
N GLU A 13 14.64 7.38 12.76
CA GLU A 13 13.45 8.23 12.67
C GLU A 13 13.05 8.43 11.21
N TYR A 14 14.00 8.76 10.34
CA TYR A 14 13.75 8.91 8.91
C TYR A 14 13.19 7.63 8.29
N LEU A 15 13.74 6.46 8.64
CA LEU A 15 13.22 5.18 8.14
C LEU A 15 11.79 4.90 8.63
N ARG A 16 11.51 5.20 9.89
CA ARG A 16 10.16 5.06 10.47
C ARG A 16 9.18 5.99 9.77
N ASP A 17 9.54 7.24 9.56
CA ASP A 17 8.70 8.24 8.92
C ASP A 17 8.52 7.91 7.43
N PHE A 18 9.57 7.50 6.74
CA PHE A 18 9.51 7.01 5.37
C PHE A 18 8.48 5.89 5.24
N LEU A 19 8.53 4.87 6.09
CA LEU A 19 7.58 3.76 6.05
C LEU A 19 6.17 4.20 6.44
N THR A 20 6.03 4.94 7.54
CA THR A 20 4.73 5.32 8.11
C THR A 20 3.99 6.28 7.19
N ILE A 21 4.67 7.34 6.75
CA ILE A 21 4.08 8.39 5.92
C ILE A 21 3.77 7.84 4.53
N SER A 22 4.70 7.08 3.92
CA SER A 22 4.45 6.48 2.61
C SER A 22 3.27 5.50 2.67
N PHE A 23 3.19 4.69 3.73
CA PHE A 23 2.10 3.73 3.90
C PHE A 23 0.75 4.42 4.13
N HIS A 24 0.69 5.38 5.06
CA HIS A 24 -0.56 6.09 5.35
C HIS A 24 -1.08 6.83 4.11
N SER A 25 -0.19 7.51 3.40
CA SER A 25 -0.53 8.28 2.20
C SER A 25 -0.77 7.43 0.95
N PHE A 26 -0.29 6.20 0.91
CA PHE A 26 -0.68 5.24 -0.12
C PHE A 26 -2.15 4.80 0.03
N TRP A 27 -2.61 4.56 1.27
CA TRP A 27 -3.93 3.99 1.53
C TRP A 27 -5.04 5.02 1.72
N ALA A 28 -4.90 5.90 2.72
CA ALA A 28 -6.02 6.75 3.14
C ALA A 28 -5.53 7.99 3.91
N GLN A 29 -4.60 8.72 3.30
CA GLN A 29 -4.27 10.08 3.73
C GLN A 29 -4.70 11.05 2.65
N PHE A 30 -5.75 11.81 2.92
CA PHE A 30 -6.43 12.66 1.94
C PHE A 30 -6.19 14.15 2.23
N GLY A 31 -6.61 15.01 1.30
CA GLY A 31 -6.65 16.46 1.50
C GLY A 31 -5.28 17.06 1.84
N TRP A 32 -4.28 16.85 0.98
CA TRP A 32 -2.92 17.38 1.20
C TRP A 32 -2.30 16.94 2.54
N MET A 33 -2.42 15.64 2.86
CA MET A 33 -1.91 15.05 4.11
C MET A 33 -2.63 15.51 5.40
N GLY A 34 -3.65 16.37 5.30
CA GLY A 34 -4.37 16.92 6.44
C GLY A 34 -5.43 16.00 7.04
N VAL A 35 -5.90 15.00 6.29
CA VAL A 35 -6.93 14.06 6.76
C VAL A 35 -6.34 12.65 6.81
N VAL A 36 -6.11 12.18 8.04
CA VAL A 36 -5.50 10.87 8.33
C VAL A 36 -6.58 9.91 8.81
N ALA A 37 -6.59 8.68 8.28
CA ALA A 37 -7.53 7.66 8.71
C ALA A 37 -7.24 7.17 10.15
N PRO A 38 -8.23 6.61 10.87
CA PRO A 38 -7.99 6.01 12.18
C PRO A 38 -6.90 4.93 12.14
N PRO A 39 -6.00 4.85 13.14
CA PRO A 39 -4.90 3.87 13.18
C PRO A 39 -5.31 2.41 12.94
N ARG A 40 -6.53 2.05 13.37
CA ARG A 40 -7.10 0.70 13.19
C ARG A 40 -7.24 0.29 11.73
N LEU A 41 -7.52 1.25 10.83
CA LEU A 41 -7.63 0.96 9.39
C LEU A 41 -6.25 0.69 8.79
N TYR A 42 -5.22 1.43 9.20
CA TYR A 42 -3.84 1.15 8.79
C TYR A 42 -3.35 -0.21 9.29
N LEU A 43 -3.72 -0.61 10.51
CA LEU A 43 -3.47 -1.98 10.99
C LEU A 43 -4.19 -3.03 10.14
N ALA A 44 -5.44 -2.77 9.72
CA ALA A 44 -6.20 -3.68 8.87
C ALA A 44 -5.55 -3.85 7.49
N TRP A 45 -5.22 -2.75 6.80
CA TRP A 45 -4.51 -2.79 5.52
C TRP A 45 -3.13 -3.44 5.66
N GLY A 46 -2.39 -3.13 6.72
CA GLY A 46 -1.09 -3.73 7.00
C GLY A 46 -1.21 -5.24 7.21
N GLY A 47 -2.19 -5.68 7.99
CA GLY A 47 -2.49 -7.10 8.19
C GLY A 47 -2.83 -7.81 6.87
N LEU A 48 -3.66 -7.21 6.02
CA LEU A 48 -4.00 -7.78 4.71
C LEU A 48 -2.77 -7.89 3.80
N MET A 49 -1.87 -6.90 3.82
CA MET A 49 -0.60 -6.98 3.09
C MET A 49 0.31 -8.08 3.62
N LEU A 50 0.40 -8.26 4.95
CA LEU A 50 1.19 -9.33 5.56
C LEU A 50 0.63 -10.72 5.22
N VAL A 51 -0.69 -10.90 5.24
CA VAL A 51 -1.34 -12.15 4.84
C VAL A 51 -1.04 -12.46 3.37
N ALA A 52 -1.11 -11.46 2.47
CA ALA A 52 -0.73 -11.65 1.08
C ALA A 52 0.75 -12.03 0.95
N ALA A 53 1.65 -11.31 1.61
CA ALA A 53 3.09 -11.58 1.57
C ALA A 53 3.41 -13.01 2.05
N ALA A 54 2.81 -13.44 3.15
CA ALA A 54 2.94 -14.80 3.66
C ALA A 54 2.42 -15.84 2.65
N GLY A 55 1.29 -15.57 1.97
CA GLY A 55 0.78 -16.43 0.90
C GLY A 55 1.73 -16.55 -0.30
N LEU A 56 2.39 -15.46 -0.69
CA LEU A 56 3.43 -15.50 -1.73
C LEU A 56 4.63 -16.34 -1.33
N VAL A 57 5.02 -16.33 -0.05
CA VAL A 57 6.10 -17.19 0.48
C VAL A 57 5.70 -18.67 0.42
N LEU A 58 4.44 -18.99 0.76
CA LEU A 58 3.90 -20.35 0.63
C LEU A 58 3.93 -20.82 -0.83
N ASN A 59 3.65 -19.93 -1.77
CA ASN A 59 3.68 -20.22 -3.21
C ASN A 59 4.94 -19.68 -3.91
N ARG A 60 6.10 -19.70 -3.24
CA ARG A 60 7.35 -19.13 -3.76
C ARG A 60 7.82 -19.72 -5.10
N ARG A 61 7.41 -20.94 -5.41
CA ARG A 61 7.73 -21.59 -6.70
C ARG A 61 7.15 -20.80 -7.87
N ARG A 62 5.97 -20.20 -7.70
CA ARG A 62 5.37 -19.35 -8.73
C ARG A 62 6.22 -18.12 -9.03
N LEU A 63 6.95 -17.61 -8.04
CA LEU A 63 7.80 -16.41 -8.18
C LEU A 63 9.05 -16.63 -9.03
N ILE A 64 9.42 -17.87 -9.33
CA ILE A 64 10.58 -18.18 -10.18
C ILE A 64 10.23 -18.11 -11.67
N GLU A 65 8.94 -18.19 -12.01
CA GLU A 65 8.47 -18.11 -13.39
C GLU A 65 8.79 -16.73 -13.99
N PRO A 66 9.15 -16.65 -15.29
CA PRO A 66 9.56 -15.39 -15.92
C PRO A 66 8.57 -14.24 -15.74
N THR A 67 7.27 -14.52 -15.86
CA THR A 67 6.21 -13.53 -15.69
C THR A 67 6.18 -12.92 -14.30
N TRP A 68 6.34 -13.74 -13.26
CA TRP A 68 6.37 -13.26 -11.87
C TRP A 68 7.66 -12.54 -11.54
N ARG A 69 8.78 -12.97 -12.12
CA ARG A 69 10.05 -12.24 -12.02
C ARG A 69 9.97 -10.87 -12.67
N LEU A 70 9.28 -10.73 -13.80
CA LEU A 70 9.04 -9.44 -14.44
C LEU A 70 8.17 -8.56 -13.54
N LEU A 71 7.07 -9.08 -12.98
CA LEU A 71 6.22 -8.34 -12.05
C LEU A 71 6.99 -7.85 -10.81
N LEU A 72 7.79 -8.73 -10.19
CA LEU A 72 8.65 -8.38 -9.06
C LEU A 72 9.72 -7.37 -9.47
N GLY A 73 10.29 -7.50 -10.67
CA GLY A 73 11.25 -6.55 -11.23
C GLY A 73 10.64 -5.17 -11.45
N THR A 74 9.40 -5.08 -11.97
CA THR A 74 8.68 -3.83 -12.14
C THR A 74 8.37 -3.18 -10.79
N LEU A 75 7.92 -3.97 -9.80
CA LEU A 75 7.71 -3.48 -8.44
C LEU A 75 9.02 -2.97 -7.84
N ALA A 76 10.10 -3.75 -7.94
CA ALA A 76 11.41 -3.37 -7.42
C ALA A 76 11.93 -2.10 -8.09
N ALA A 77 11.80 -1.97 -9.42
CA ALA A 77 12.22 -0.78 -10.14
C ALA A 77 11.45 0.47 -9.67
N ALA A 78 10.14 0.37 -9.47
CA ALA A 78 9.34 1.48 -8.95
C ALA A 78 9.69 1.85 -7.50
N VAL A 79 9.92 0.85 -6.64
CA VAL A 79 10.37 1.08 -5.26
C VAL A 79 11.75 1.72 -5.24
N LEU A 80 12.68 1.26 -6.07
CA LEU A 80 14.02 1.85 -6.20
C LEU A 80 13.96 3.28 -6.74
N ALA A 81 13.10 3.56 -7.72
CA ALA A 81 12.89 4.91 -8.22
C ALA A 81 12.30 5.82 -7.13
N PHE A 82 11.35 5.31 -6.34
CA PHE A 82 10.77 6.04 -5.20
C PHE A 82 11.80 6.33 -4.11
N VAL A 83 12.60 5.33 -3.72
CA VAL A 83 13.69 5.49 -2.75
C VAL A 83 14.73 6.49 -3.28
N GLY A 84 15.20 6.31 -4.52
CA GLY A 84 16.18 7.21 -5.14
C GLY A 84 15.69 8.65 -5.22
N TYR A 85 14.41 8.86 -5.53
CA TYR A 85 13.81 10.19 -5.52
C TYR A 85 13.81 10.80 -4.11
N ASN A 86 13.46 10.03 -3.09
CA ASN A 86 13.43 10.49 -1.70
C ASN A 86 14.81 10.75 -1.08
N LEU A 87 15.85 10.10 -1.58
CA LEU A 87 17.24 10.39 -1.21
C LEU A 87 17.73 11.70 -1.82
N ALA A 88 17.08 12.21 -2.88
CA ALA A 88 17.40 13.49 -3.49
C ALA A 88 16.50 14.63 -2.96
N PHE A 89 15.20 14.37 -2.88
CA PHE A 89 14.17 15.33 -2.47
C PHE A 89 13.18 14.64 -1.54
N GLU A 90 13.03 15.12 -0.31
CA GLU A 90 12.16 14.47 0.68
C GLU A 90 10.69 14.62 0.28
N GLN A 91 10.12 13.51 -0.20
CA GLN A 91 8.78 13.42 -0.75
C GLN A 91 8.18 12.04 -0.41
N LEU A 92 7.97 11.83 0.89
CA LEU A 92 7.52 10.57 1.51
C LEU A 92 6.07 10.18 1.17
N GLN A 93 5.51 10.69 0.06
CA GLN A 93 4.13 10.48 -0.33
C GLN A 93 3.97 9.17 -1.12
N GLY A 94 3.10 8.27 -0.66
CA GLY A 94 2.80 7.00 -1.29
C GLY A 94 2.27 7.11 -2.72
N ARG A 95 1.79 8.29 -3.16
CA ARG A 95 1.35 8.54 -4.55
C ARG A 95 2.43 8.22 -5.59
N TYR A 96 3.71 8.33 -5.22
CA TYR A 96 4.82 8.00 -6.12
C TYR A 96 4.94 6.48 -6.37
N LEU A 97 4.23 5.64 -5.62
CA LEU A 97 4.10 4.20 -5.86
C LEU A 97 2.93 3.83 -6.78
N PHE A 98 2.12 4.79 -7.25
CA PHE A 98 1.02 4.51 -8.18
C PHE A 98 1.43 3.85 -9.52
N PRO A 99 2.62 4.13 -10.09
CA PRO A 99 3.10 3.36 -11.23
C PRO A 99 3.25 1.86 -10.95
N ALA A 100 3.45 1.47 -9.68
CA ALA A 100 3.50 0.09 -9.22
C ALA A 100 2.16 -0.46 -8.72
N LEU A 101 1.06 0.27 -8.87
CA LEU A 101 -0.23 -0.15 -8.31
C LEU A 101 -0.72 -1.45 -8.95
N THR A 102 -0.53 -1.62 -10.26
CA THR A 102 -0.85 -2.86 -10.99
C THR A 102 -0.04 -4.06 -10.48
N PRO A 103 1.31 -4.04 -10.43
CA PRO A 103 2.06 -5.18 -9.89
C PRO A 103 1.77 -5.42 -8.40
N ILE A 104 1.56 -4.37 -7.60
CA ILE A 104 1.13 -4.51 -6.19
C ILE A 104 -0.19 -5.27 -6.11
N ALA A 105 -1.21 -4.87 -6.87
CA ALA A 105 -2.52 -5.51 -6.85
C ALA A 105 -2.44 -6.99 -7.25
N ILE A 106 -1.69 -7.31 -8.32
CA ILE A 106 -1.51 -8.70 -8.78
C ILE A 106 -0.83 -9.55 -7.71
N LEU A 107 0.23 -9.03 -7.07
CA LEU A 107 0.95 -9.74 -6.02
C LEU A 107 0.09 -9.93 -4.76
N LEU A 108 -0.71 -8.93 -4.38
CA LEU A 108 -1.63 -9.05 -3.24
C LEU A 108 -2.67 -10.14 -3.49
N VAL A 109 -3.33 -10.10 -4.65
CA VAL A 109 -4.34 -11.10 -5.05
C VAL A 109 -3.72 -12.49 -5.13
N ALA A 110 -2.52 -12.63 -5.70
CA ALA A 110 -1.82 -13.90 -5.77
C ALA A 110 -1.44 -14.45 -4.38
N GLY A 111 -1.08 -13.55 -3.46
CA GLY A 111 -0.83 -13.88 -2.07
C GLY A 111 -2.07 -14.39 -1.35
N TRP A 112 -3.19 -13.67 -1.43
CA TRP A 112 -4.45 -14.11 -0.84
C TRP A 112 -4.97 -15.41 -1.46
N ALA A 113 -4.84 -15.55 -2.78
CA ALA A 113 -5.22 -16.75 -3.50
C ALA A 113 -4.47 -18.00 -3.02
N ALA A 114 -3.22 -17.87 -2.57
CA ALA A 114 -2.42 -18.99 -2.07
C ALA A 114 -3.00 -19.64 -0.79
N TRP A 115 -3.85 -18.92 -0.06
CA TRP A 115 -4.54 -19.44 1.13
C TRP A 115 -5.84 -20.18 0.81
N LEU A 116 -6.32 -20.08 -0.44
CA LEU A 116 -7.63 -20.58 -0.83
C LEU A 116 -7.47 -21.86 -1.67
N PRO A 117 -8.30 -22.89 -1.43
CA PRO A 117 -8.42 -24.03 -2.34
C PRO A 117 -8.85 -23.57 -3.73
N ALA A 118 -8.31 -24.20 -4.78
CA ALA A 118 -8.61 -23.85 -6.18
C ALA A 118 -10.12 -23.81 -6.48
N ARG A 119 -10.91 -24.68 -5.84
CA ARG A 119 -12.38 -24.74 -6.00
C ARG A 119 -13.12 -23.52 -5.46
N THR A 120 -12.61 -22.89 -4.40
CA THR A 120 -13.26 -21.77 -3.71
C THR A 120 -12.51 -20.45 -3.91
N GLN A 121 -11.46 -20.46 -4.73
CA GLN A 121 -10.56 -19.34 -4.90
C GLN A 121 -11.29 -18.11 -5.48
N ALA A 122 -12.14 -18.29 -6.49
CA ALA A 122 -12.91 -17.18 -7.06
C ALA A 122 -13.83 -16.53 -6.02
N THR A 123 -14.63 -17.33 -5.31
CA THR A 123 -15.54 -16.82 -4.27
C THR A 123 -14.77 -16.17 -3.12
N GLY A 124 -13.70 -16.78 -2.64
CA GLY A 124 -12.88 -16.22 -1.57
C GLY A 124 -12.24 -14.89 -1.98
N LEU A 125 -11.73 -14.78 -3.21
CA LEU A 125 -11.19 -13.52 -3.73
C LEU A 125 -12.27 -12.45 -3.91
N LEU A 126 -13.48 -12.81 -4.33
CA LEU A 126 -14.61 -11.88 -4.40
C LEU A 126 -15.02 -11.38 -3.01
N LEU A 127 -14.99 -12.24 -1.99
CA LEU A 127 -15.26 -11.83 -0.61
C LEU A 127 -14.17 -10.88 -0.09
N VAL A 128 -12.89 -11.17 -0.36
CA VAL A 128 -11.78 -10.27 -0.01
C VAL A 128 -11.91 -8.94 -0.74
N ALA A 129 -12.24 -8.94 -2.03
CA ALA A 129 -12.49 -7.72 -2.80
C ALA A 129 -13.67 -6.93 -2.24
N GLY A 130 -14.79 -7.60 -1.92
CA GLY A 130 -15.96 -6.98 -1.30
C GLY A 130 -15.63 -6.36 0.06
N LEU A 131 -14.85 -7.06 0.90
CA LEU A 131 -14.37 -6.55 2.17
C LEU A 131 -13.49 -5.30 1.99
N LEU A 132 -12.57 -5.33 1.01
CA LEU A 132 -11.73 -4.17 0.70
C LEU A 132 -12.56 -2.99 0.21
N VAL A 133 -13.55 -3.21 -0.65
CA VAL A 133 -14.46 -2.14 -1.11
C VAL A 133 -15.23 -1.57 0.07
N ALA A 134 -15.76 -2.42 0.96
CA ALA A 134 -16.46 -1.97 2.16
C ALA A 134 -15.54 -1.19 3.11
N LEU A 135 -14.29 -1.63 3.30
CA LEU A 135 -13.29 -0.96 4.13
C LEU A 135 -12.91 0.41 3.55
N ASN A 136 -12.73 0.50 2.23
CA ASN A 136 -12.45 1.76 1.53
C ASN A 136 -13.66 2.70 1.56
N ALA A 137 -14.88 2.19 1.37
CA ALA A 137 -16.10 2.98 1.48
C ALA A 137 -16.31 3.49 2.91
N TYR A 138 -16.07 2.66 3.92
CA TYR A 138 -16.10 3.05 5.32
C TYR A 138 -15.06 4.14 5.62
N ALA A 139 -13.82 3.95 5.15
CA ALA A 139 -12.77 4.96 5.28
C ALA A 139 -13.21 6.26 4.61
N LEU A 140 -13.70 6.21 3.37
CA LEU A 140 -14.18 7.38 2.63
C LEU A 140 -15.28 8.12 3.40
N LEU A 141 -16.37 7.42 3.74
CA LEU A 141 -17.55 8.02 4.35
C LEU A 141 -17.28 8.54 5.76
N ARG A 142 -16.48 7.85 6.56
CA ARG A 142 -16.19 8.29 7.93
C ARG A 142 -15.10 9.35 7.94
N VAL A 143 -14.02 9.15 7.20
CA VAL A 143 -12.85 10.02 7.29
C VAL A 143 -13.05 11.32 6.50
N LEU A 144 -13.59 11.26 5.28
CA LEU A 144 -13.88 12.50 4.53
C LEU A 144 -15.12 13.22 5.04
N ALA A 145 -16.23 12.53 5.31
CA ALA A 145 -17.44 13.25 5.73
C ALA A 145 -17.30 13.87 7.13
N LEU A 146 -16.54 13.26 8.06
CA LEU A 146 -16.23 13.89 9.35
C LEU A 146 -15.17 15.00 9.21
N GLY A 147 -14.22 14.87 8.28
CA GLY A 147 -13.19 15.89 8.06
C GLY A 147 -13.71 17.18 7.42
N PHE A 148 -14.83 17.11 6.69
CA PHE A 148 -15.48 18.26 6.03
C PHE A 148 -16.84 18.64 6.64
N ALA A 149 -17.25 18.01 7.75
CA ALA A 149 -18.44 18.45 8.46
C ALA A 149 -18.17 19.85 9.04
N PRO A 150 -18.97 20.88 8.69
CA PRO A 150 -18.81 22.20 9.27
C PRO A 150 -19.05 22.08 10.77
N THR A 151 -18.02 22.32 11.57
CA THR A 151 -18.16 22.49 13.01
C THR A 151 -18.92 23.80 13.24
N GLY A 152 -20.24 23.70 13.33
CA GLY A 152 -21.13 24.78 13.80
C GLY A 152 -21.07 24.91 15.32
#